data_AF-A0A4Q5ST91-F1
#
_entry.id   AF-A0A4Q5ST91-F1
#
_cell.length_a   1.000
_cell.length_b   1.000
_cell.length_c   1.000
_cell.angle_alpha   90.00
_cell.angle_beta   90.00
_cell.angle_gamma   90.00
#
_symmetry.space_group_name_H-M   'P 1'
#
loop_
_entity.id
_entity.type
_entity.pdbx_description
1 polymer ?
#
loop_
_entity_poly.entity_id
_entity_poly.type
_entity_poly.pdbx_seq_one_letter_code
_entity_poly.pdbx_strand_id
1 'polypeptide(L)' 'MKYRVEKLSSSMCSIKLVAESGTDEKLLADPQSEATFLSHYQQALSRHVHKDATFVEVVNAQHYPAHVLVKYYLSGE' A
#
# COMPACT_ATOMS: atom_id res chain seq x y z
N MET A 1 -3.86 -11.46 3.35
CA MET A 1 -2.82 -10.41 3.42
C MET A 1 -3.28 -9.28 4.32
N LYS A 2 -2.44 -8.96 5.30
CA LYS A 2 -2.65 -7.89 6.28
C LYS A 2 -1.87 -6.64 5.91
N TYR A 3 -2.38 -5.49 6.32
CA TYR A 3 -1.74 -4.20 6.09
C TYR A 3 -1.27 -3.60 7.41
N ARG A 4 -0.03 -3.11 7.43
CA ARG A 4 0.44 -2.19 8.46
C ARG A 4 0.65 -0.84 7.81
N VAL A 5 -0.08 0.16 8.27
CA VAL A 5 -0.02 1.51 7.71
C VAL A 5 0.40 2.48 8.79
N GLU A 6 1.37 3.32 8.47
CA GLU A 6 1.85 4.39 9.34
C GLU A 6 1.73 5.71 8.58
N LYS A 7 0.92 6.64 9.10
CA LYS A 7 0.76 7.96 8.50
C LYS A 7 2.01 8.79 8.81
N LEU A 8 2.70 9.25 7.76
CA LEU A 8 3.92 10.04 7.87
C LEU A 8 3.63 11.53 7.77
N SER A 9 2.66 11.91 6.94
CA SER A 9 2.19 13.29 6.79
C SER A 9 0.73 13.32 6.33
N SER A 10 0.20 14.53 6.09
CA SER A 10 -1.17 14.73 5.59
C SER A 10 -1.41 14.10 4.21
N SER A 11 -0.35 13.85 3.42
CA SER A 11 -0.45 13.33 2.05
C SER A 11 0.45 12.12 1.79
N MET A 12 1.03 11.52 2.85
CA MET A 12 1.96 10.40 2.70
C MET A 12 1.84 9.40 3.85
N CYS A 13 1.93 8.12 3.51
CA CYS A 13 1.99 7.03 4.49
C CYS A 13 2.95 5.94 4.05
N SER A 14 3.47 5.21 5.04
CA SER A 14 4.19 3.96 4.87
C SER A 14 3.18 2.81 4.89
N ILE A 15 3.21 1.93 3.89
CA ILE A 15 2.37 0.73 3.79
C ILE A 15 3.29 -0.49 3.74
N LYS A 16 3.13 -1.39 4.69
CA LYS A 16 3.77 -2.70 4.71
C LYS A 16 2.73 -3.80 4.53
N LEU A 17 2.91 -4.58 3.48
CA LEU A 17 2.15 -5.78 3.18
C LEU A 17 2.71 -6.94 4.01
N VAL A 18 1.84 -7.62 4.75
CA VAL A 18 2.22 -8.75 5.60
C VAL A 18 1.42 -9.97 5.14
N ALA A 19 2.13 -10.97 4.61
CA ALA A 19 1.53 -12.22 4.20
C ALA A 19 0.87 -12.94 5.40
N GLU A 20 -0.32 -13.48 5.18
CA GLU A 20 -1.05 -14.28 6.17
C GLU A 20 -1.23 -15.73 5.72
N SER A 21 -0.77 -16.06 4.52
CA SER A 21 -0.91 -17.37 3.90
C SER A 21 0.22 -17.60 2.91
N GLY A 22 0.55 -18.86 2.63
CA GLY A 22 1.61 -19.20 1.67
C GLY A 22 1.38 -18.66 0.25
N THR A 23 0.11 -18.39 -0.12
CA THR A 23 -0.22 -17.70 -1.39
C THR A 23 0.22 -16.23 -1.37
N ASP A 24 0.03 -15.53 -0.25
CA ASP A 24 0.48 -14.14 -0.09
C ASP A 24 2.01 -14.07 -0.09
N GLU A 25 2.69 -15.03 0.52
CA GLU A 25 4.16 -15.12 0.51
C GLU A 25 4.69 -15.29 -0.91
N LYS A 26 4.08 -16.17 -1.71
CA LYS A 26 4.43 -16.35 -3.12
C LYS A 26 4.19 -15.08 -3.93
N LEU A 27 3.07 -14.39 -3.69
CA LEU A 27 2.77 -13.14 -4.37
C LEU A 27 3.83 -12.06 -4.06
N LEU A 28 4.24 -11.92 -2.80
CA LEU A 28 5.27 -10.95 -2.41
C LEU A 28 6.68 -11.33 -2.92
N ALA A 29 6.97 -12.62 -3.06
CA ALA A 29 8.25 -13.12 -3.56
C ALA A 29 8.38 -13.02 -5.10
N ASP A 30 7.26 -13.09 -5.82
CA ASP A 30 7.21 -13.02 -7.28
C ASP A 30 6.18 -11.98 -7.73
N PRO A 31 6.55 -10.70 -7.81
CA PRO A 31 5.64 -9.62 -8.14
C PRO A 31 5.27 -9.64 -9.62
N GLN A 32 4.37 -10.55 -10.00
CA GLN A 32 3.99 -10.78 -11.40
C GLN A 32 3.22 -9.60 -12.03
N SER A 33 2.56 -8.76 -11.21
CA SER A 33 1.82 -7.60 -11.72
C SER A 33 1.72 -6.46 -10.72
N GLU A 34 2.17 -5.27 -11.13
CA GLU A 34 2.02 -4.03 -10.38
C GLU A 34 0.56 -3.70 -10.07
N ALA A 35 -0.36 -4.00 -10.99
CA ALA A 35 -1.79 -3.78 -10.83
C ALA A 35 -2.36 -4.50 -9.59
N THR A 36 -1.83 -5.69 -9.26
CA THR A 36 -2.25 -6.44 -8.07
C THR A 36 -1.91 -5.69 -6.79
N PHE A 37 -0.69 -5.13 -6.70
CA PHE A 37 -0.25 -4.41 -5.50
C PHE A 37 -0.88 -3.04 -5.37
N LEU A 38 -1.16 -2.36 -6.48
CA LEU A 38 -1.91 -1.09 -6.46
C LEU A 38 -3.27 -1.24 -5.76
N SER A 39 -3.99 -2.33 -6.05
CA SER A 39 -5.26 -2.65 -5.37
C SER A 39 -5.07 -2.82 -3.85
N HIS A 40 -4.00 -3.50 -3.44
CA HIS A 40 -3.68 -3.67 -2.02
C HIS A 40 -3.31 -2.35 -1.34
N TYR A 41 -2.54 -1.48 -1.99
CA TYR A 41 -2.22 -0.16 -1.44
C TYR A 41 -3.48 0.71 -1.31
N GLN A 42 -4.35 0.70 -2.31
CA GLN A 42 -5.61 1.46 -2.27
C GLN A 42 -6.56 0.94 -1.18
N GLN A 43 -6.61 -0.38 -0.98
CA GLN A 43 -7.37 -0.98 0.12
C GLN A 43 -6.77 -0.62 1.50
N ALA A 44 -5.44 -0.60 1.62
CA ALA A 44 -4.77 -0.19 2.84
C ALA A 44 -5.03 1.29 3.18
N LEU A 45 -5.01 2.17 2.18
CA LEU A 45 -5.35 3.60 2.31
C LEU A 45 -6.80 3.78 2.80
N SER A 46 -7.76 3.17 2.10
CA SER A 46 -9.20 3.30 2.44
C SER A 46 -9.55 2.76 3.82
N ARG A 47 -8.86 1.71 4.29
CA ARG A 47 -9.12 1.08 5.59
C ARG A 47 -8.40 1.71 6.77
N HIS A 48 -7.18 2.21 6.58
CA HIS A 48 -6.30 2.62 7.68
C HIS A 48 -5.96 4.11 7.69
N VAL A 49 -6.12 4.81 6.57
CA VAL A 49 -5.82 6.25 6.47
C VAL A 49 -7.12 7.05 6.46
N HIS A 50 -7.94 6.89 5.42
CA HIS A 50 -9.22 7.55 5.26
C HIS A 50 -10.02 6.87 4.15
N LYS A 51 -11.34 6.74 4.31
CA LYS A 51 -12.21 6.09 3.30
C LYS A 51 -12.12 6.73 1.91
N ASP A 52 -11.86 8.04 1.85
CA ASP A 52 -11.75 8.84 0.62
C ASP A 52 -10.29 9.05 0.17
N ALA A 53 -9.34 8.31 0.77
CA ALA A 53 -7.94 8.36 0.39
C ALA A 53 -7.73 7.71 -0.98
N THR A 54 -7.14 8.47 -1.90
CA THR A 54 -6.83 8.03 -3.25
C THR A 54 -5.33 7.92 -3.44
N PHE A 55 -4.89 6.76 -3.94
CA PHE A 55 -3.50 6.50 -4.30
C PHE A 55 -3.04 7.47 -5.40
N VAL A 56 -1.84 8.04 -5.25
CA VAL A 56 -1.20 8.88 -6.27
C VAL A 56 -0.01 8.17 -6.88
N GLU A 57 0.99 7.85 -6.06
CA GLU A 57 2.26 7.26 -6.50
C GLU A 57 2.96 6.53 -5.36
N VAL A 58 3.79 5.55 -5.71
CA VAL A 58 4.79 4.97 -4.80
C VAL A 58 6.05 5.82 -4.86
N VAL A 59 6.48 6.35 -3.71
CA VAL A 59 7.61 7.28 -3.61
C VAL A 59 8.96 6.58 -3.44
N ASN A 60 8.99 5.29 -3.11
CA ASN A 60 10.23 4.52 -2.97
C ASN A 60 10.12 3.11 -3.57
N ALA A 61 11.17 2.67 -4.27
CA ALA A 61 11.23 1.34 -4.88
C ALA A 61 12.05 0.32 -4.06
N GLN A 62 12.75 0.74 -2.99
CA GLN A 62 13.75 -0.09 -2.30
C GLN A 62 13.23 -1.41 -1.72
N HIS A 63 11.97 -1.46 -1.29
CA HIS A 63 11.36 -2.66 -0.72
C HIS A 63 10.04 -3.00 -1.42
N TYR A 64 9.87 -2.53 -2.66
CA TYR A 64 8.70 -2.85 -3.45
C TYR A 64 8.63 -4.37 -3.72
N PRO A 65 7.44 -5.00 -3.63
CA PRO A 65 6.14 -4.43 -3.24
C PRO A 65 5.81 -4.56 -1.73
N ALA A 66 6.66 -5.24 -0.96
CA ALA A 66 6.33 -5.59 0.43
C ALA A 66 6.24 -4.39 1.37
N HIS A 67 7.03 -3.34 1.13
CA HIS A 67 7.02 -2.12 1.94
C HIS A 67 7.28 -0.89 1.08
N VAL A 68 6.28 -0.02 1.00
CA VAL A 68 6.29 1.18 0.17
C VAL A 68 5.89 2.42 0.96
N LEU A 69 6.41 3.56 0.53
CA LEU A 69 5.91 4.88 0.82
C LEU A 69 4.93 5.22 -0.29
N VAL A 70 3.74 5.65 0.09
CA VAL A 70 2.67 6.00 -0.83
C VAL A 70 2.26 7.42 -0.56
N LYS A 71 2.22 8.21 -1.63
CA LYS A 71 1.57 9.51 -1.64
C LYS A 71 0.08 9.30 -1.94
N TYR A 72 -0.76 9.98 -1.19
CA TYR A 72 -2.21 9.94 -1.37
C TYR A 72 -2.79 11.36 -1.25
N TYR A 73 -3.99 11.54 -1.77
CA TYR A 73 -4.81 12.73 -1.50
C TYR A 73 -6.17 12.31 -0.94
N LEU A 74 -6.81 13.20 -0.19
CA LEU A 74 -8.17 13.01 0.31
C LEU A 74 -9.12 13.76 -0.61
N SER A 75 -10.08 13.05 -1.22
CA SER A 75 -11.13 13.69 -2.02
C SER A 75 -12.03 14.50 -1.09
N GLY A 76 -11.79 15.80 -0.98
CA GLY A 76 -12.54 16.70 -0.08
C GLY A 76 -11.69 17.73 0.65
N GLU A 77 -10.36 17.67 0.55
CA GLU A 77 -9.42 18.72 1.00
C GLU A 77 -8.85 19.53 -0.17
#